data_AF-A0A7S0Q6M3-F1
#
_entry.id   AF-A0A7S0Q6M3-F1
#
_cell.length_a   1.000
_cell.length_b   1.000
_cell.length_c   1.000
_cell.angle_alpha   90.00
_cell.angle_beta   90.00
_cell.angle_gamma   90.00
#
_symmetry.space_group_name_H-M   'P 1'
#
loop_
_entity.id
_entity.type
_entity.pdbx_description
1 polymer ?
#
loop_
_entity_poly.entity_id
_entity_poly.type
_entity_poly.pdbx_seq_one_letter_code
_entity_poly.pdbx_strand_id
1 'polypeptide(L)'
;GRYDFFMSISKNDDMYCFSAKKHSVAKGCYYSISLDQDDQKRSKAGAAESFIGKVRSDRKSLEYTLYDDGINPDEKKGKEKGPLRRELLYVNFLNSLRNRNPGSMHVTAPSTNSLGNAPAVRPASDKDSLGERSRRGDLAGAAPLTVLKNREPKWNPVSNMYQLDFHGRATMASCKNIQLHVKDADPNAVSFLMGKVEENKFNVDFKGPFSCVQAFAFALIVFDNSSGAF
;
A
#
# COMPACT_ATOMS: atom_id res chain seq x y z
N GLY A 1 6.40 -19.91 8.57
CA GLY A 1 4.94 -19.84 8.35
C GLY A 1 4.63 -20.06 6.88
N ARG A 2 3.37 -20.34 6.53
CA ARG A 2 2.92 -20.56 5.13
C ARG A 2 2.94 -19.27 4.28
N TYR A 3 2.82 -18.12 4.94
CA TYR A 3 2.91 -16.75 4.42
C TYR A 3 3.37 -15.83 5.56
N ASP A 4 3.82 -14.62 5.24
CA ASP A 4 4.22 -13.64 6.26
C ASP A 4 3.02 -12.80 6.72
N PHE A 5 2.07 -12.54 5.81
CA PHE A 5 0.87 -11.76 6.07
C PHE A 5 -0.35 -12.37 5.36
N PHE A 6 -1.54 -12.18 5.94
CA PHE A 6 -2.82 -12.50 5.30
C PHE A 6 -3.91 -11.47 5.67
N MET A 7 -4.96 -11.39 4.85
CA MET A 7 -6.15 -10.58 5.10
C MET A 7 -7.41 -11.45 4.97
N SER A 8 -8.34 -11.29 5.91
CA SER A 8 -9.68 -11.89 5.88
C SER A 8 -10.75 -10.80 6.02
N ILE A 9 -11.87 -10.95 5.31
CA ILE A 9 -13.03 -10.04 5.41
C ILE A 9 -13.93 -10.40 6.61
N SER A 10 -14.07 -11.69 6.94
CA SER A 10 -14.88 -12.13 8.07
C SER A 10 -14.00 -12.43 9.29
N LYS A 11 -14.47 -12.03 10.47
CA LYS A 11 -13.87 -12.41 11.75
C LYS A 11 -14.07 -13.88 12.09
N ASN A 12 -15.14 -14.50 11.57
CA ASN A 12 -15.64 -15.79 12.02
C ASN A 12 -15.70 -16.84 10.90
N ASP A 13 -15.86 -16.41 9.65
CA ASP A 13 -16.15 -17.31 8.52
C ASP A 13 -14.92 -17.63 7.66
N ASP A 14 -13.72 -17.31 8.15
CA ASP A 14 -12.44 -17.52 7.45
C ASP A 14 -12.49 -17.10 5.96
N MET A 15 -13.11 -15.96 5.67
CA MET A 15 -13.20 -15.38 4.33
C MET A 15 -11.87 -14.76 3.91
N TYR A 16 -10.93 -15.62 3.59
CA TYR A 16 -9.60 -15.30 3.13
C TYR A 16 -9.63 -14.48 1.83
N CYS A 17 -8.77 -13.45 1.76
CA CYS A 17 -8.65 -12.58 0.59
C CYS A 17 -7.28 -12.68 -0.06
N PHE A 18 -6.22 -12.44 0.72
CA PHE A 18 -4.86 -12.33 0.18
C PHE A 18 -3.84 -12.92 1.15
N SER A 19 -2.74 -13.43 0.60
CA SER A 19 -1.47 -13.59 1.32
C SER A 19 -0.41 -12.71 0.71
N ALA A 20 0.60 -12.40 1.51
CA ALA A 20 1.85 -11.87 1.00
C ALA A 20 3.06 -12.58 1.59
N LYS A 21 4.12 -12.62 0.78
CA LYS A 21 5.44 -13.12 1.17
C LYS A 21 6.49 -12.06 0.85
N LYS A 22 7.39 -11.80 1.80
CA LYS A 22 8.50 -10.86 1.63
C LYS A 22 9.71 -11.55 1.02
N HIS A 23 10.38 -10.85 0.11
CA HIS A 23 11.60 -11.27 -0.54
C HIS A 23 12.63 -10.13 -0.47
N SER A 24 13.76 -10.38 0.19
CA SER A 24 14.88 -9.44 0.21
C SER A 24 15.68 -9.54 -1.09
N VAL A 25 16.07 -8.41 -1.67
CA VAL A 25 16.86 -8.33 -2.91
C VAL A 25 17.98 -7.30 -2.77
N ALA A 26 18.90 -7.24 -3.73
CA ALA A 26 19.99 -6.27 -3.71
C ALA A 26 19.51 -4.80 -3.67
N LYS A 27 18.38 -4.50 -4.31
CA LYS A 27 17.75 -3.17 -4.33
C LYS A 27 16.47 -3.16 -3.49
N GLY A 28 16.60 -3.30 -2.17
CA GLY A 28 15.47 -3.25 -1.23
C GLY A 28 14.76 -4.60 -1.06
N CYS A 29 13.44 -4.60 -1.09
CA CYS A 29 12.63 -5.81 -0.97
C CYS A 29 11.43 -5.80 -1.92
N TYR A 30 10.75 -6.93 -2.03
CA TYR A 30 9.43 -6.99 -2.63
C TYR A 30 8.50 -7.94 -1.87
N TYR A 31 7.21 -7.69 -2.02
CA TYR A 31 6.15 -8.58 -1.58
C TYR A 31 5.38 -9.11 -2.77
N SER A 32 5.23 -10.43 -2.86
CA SER A 32 4.33 -11.07 -3.83
C SER A 32 2.98 -11.29 -3.15
N ILE A 33 1.90 -10.78 -3.75
CA ILE A 33 0.52 -10.90 -3.24
C ILE A 33 -0.22 -11.96 -4.05
N SER A 34 -0.81 -12.95 -3.38
CA SER A 34 -1.56 -14.04 -3.99
C SER A 34 -2.97 -14.17 -3.41
N LEU A 35 -3.90 -14.72 -4.20
CA LEU A 35 -5.25 -15.10 -3.78
C LEU A 35 -5.31 -16.51 -3.17
N ASP A 36 -4.30 -17.34 -3.42
CA ASP A 36 -4.29 -18.73 -2.95
C ASP A 36 -3.46 -18.85 -1.67
N GLN A 37 -4.09 -19.34 -0.61
CA GLN A 37 -3.44 -19.60 0.68
C GLN A 37 -2.39 -20.72 0.60
N ASP A 38 -2.46 -21.58 -0.44
CA ASP A 38 -1.67 -22.80 -0.62
C ASP A 38 -0.67 -22.72 -1.80
N ASP A 39 -0.48 -21.55 -2.41
CA ASP A 39 0.34 -21.36 -3.63
C ASP A 39 1.79 -21.92 -3.50
N GLN A 40 2.33 -21.98 -2.28
CA GLN A 40 3.64 -22.57 -1.97
C GLN A 40 3.75 -24.07 -2.31
N LYS A 41 2.64 -24.83 -2.37
CA LYS A 41 2.65 -26.22 -2.82
C LYS A 41 2.89 -26.32 -4.33
N ARG A 42 2.44 -25.34 -5.10
CA ARG A 42 2.56 -25.31 -6.57
C ARG A 42 3.91 -24.77 -7.05
N SER A 43 4.48 -23.78 -6.37
CA SER A 43 5.80 -23.22 -6.74
C SER A 43 6.94 -24.25 -6.63
N LYS A 44 6.83 -25.24 -5.71
CA LYS A 44 7.74 -26.39 -5.62
C LYS A 44 7.69 -27.33 -6.83
N ALA A 45 6.67 -27.24 -7.68
CA ALA A 45 6.51 -28.07 -8.88
C ALA A 45 7.09 -27.42 -10.15
N GLY A 46 7.94 -26.38 -10.02
CA GLY A 46 8.59 -25.72 -11.16
C GLY A 46 7.71 -24.72 -11.91
N ALA A 47 6.51 -24.42 -11.40
CA ALA A 47 5.65 -23.36 -11.94
C ALA A 47 6.17 -21.97 -11.54
N ALA A 48 6.04 -21.00 -12.44
CA ALA A 48 6.32 -19.59 -12.16
C ALA A 48 5.50 -19.10 -10.96
N GLU A 49 6.08 -18.19 -10.17
CA GLU A 49 5.42 -17.56 -9.03
C GLU A 49 4.12 -16.89 -9.49
N SER A 50 2.96 -17.38 -9.03
CA SER A 50 1.67 -16.79 -9.35
C SER A 50 1.37 -15.67 -8.35
N PHE A 51 1.24 -14.45 -8.84
CA PHE A 51 0.88 -13.30 -8.02
C PHE A 51 -0.13 -12.44 -8.77
N ILE A 52 -1.02 -11.80 -8.02
CA ILE A 52 -1.98 -10.82 -8.56
C ILE A 52 -1.54 -9.38 -8.30
N GLY A 53 -0.51 -9.20 -7.46
CA GLY A 53 0.11 -7.92 -7.21
C GLY A 53 1.52 -8.07 -6.64
N LYS A 54 2.38 -7.09 -6.92
CA LYS A 54 3.76 -7.07 -6.44
C LYS A 54 4.10 -5.71 -5.87
N VAL A 55 4.37 -5.64 -4.57
CA VAL A 55 4.87 -4.41 -3.92
C VAL A 55 6.39 -4.43 -4.00
N ARG A 56 7.02 -3.36 -4.48
CA ARG A 56 8.49 -3.19 -4.50
C ARG A 56 8.88 -1.98 -3.70
N SER A 57 9.88 -2.12 -2.84
CA SER A 57 10.50 -0.99 -2.15
C SER A 57 11.71 -0.48 -2.92
N ASP A 58 12.08 0.77 -2.69
CA ASP A 58 13.42 1.26 -2.98
C ASP A 58 14.43 0.71 -1.95
N ARG A 59 15.71 1.02 -2.13
CA ARG A 59 16.79 0.55 -1.23
C ARG A 59 16.66 1.14 0.18
N LYS A 60 16.14 2.36 0.32
CA LYS A 60 16.04 3.06 1.62
C LYS A 60 14.73 2.78 2.34
N SER A 61 13.82 2.02 1.74
CA SER A 61 12.48 1.77 2.31
C SER A 61 11.70 3.08 2.55
N LEU A 62 11.91 4.05 1.68
CA LEU A 62 11.23 5.35 1.67
C LEU A 62 10.17 5.42 0.57
N GLU A 63 10.34 4.67 -0.51
CA GLU A 63 9.40 4.65 -1.62
C GLU A 63 8.97 3.21 -1.92
N TYR A 64 7.68 3.03 -2.17
CA TYR A 64 7.09 1.73 -2.52
C TYR A 64 6.12 1.87 -3.69
N THR A 65 6.11 0.89 -4.57
CA THR A 65 5.14 0.82 -5.68
C THR A 65 4.49 -0.55 -5.73
N LEU A 66 3.15 -0.57 -5.80
CA LEU A 66 2.36 -1.77 -6.11
C LEU A 66 2.15 -1.86 -7.62
N TYR A 67 2.49 -3.01 -8.19
CA TYR A 67 2.25 -3.37 -9.58
C TYR A 67 1.23 -4.50 -9.69
N ASP A 68 0.59 -4.62 -10.86
CA ASP A 68 -0.11 -5.85 -11.27
C ASP A 68 0.88 -6.89 -11.85
N ASP A 69 0.35 -7.92 -12.51
CA ASP A 69 1.07 -9.04 -13.13
C ASP A 69 1.56 -8.78 -14.56
N GLY A 70 1.45 -7.55 -15.07
CA GLY A 70 1.89 -7.23 -16.43
C GLY A 70 3.41 -7.20 -16.59
N ILE A 71 3.86 -6.91 -17.82
CA ILE A 71 5.28 -6.96 -18.19
C ILE A 71 6.04 -5.76 -17.62
N ASN A 72 7.19 -6.02 -17.00
CA ASN A 72 8.11 -4.97 -16.54
C ASN A 72 8.76 -4.26 -17.76
N PRO A 73 8.62 -2.91 -17.91
CA PRO A 73 9.17 -2.19 -19.05
C PRO A 73 10.69 -2.32 -19.22
N ASP A 74 11.44 -2.50 -18.12
CA ASP A 74 12.91 -2.66 -18.16
C ASP A 74 13.37 -4.04 -18.62
N GLU A 75 12.50 -5.04 -18.51
CA GLU A 75 12.79 -6.44 -18.88
C GLU A 75 12.42 -6.75 -20.34
N LYS A 76 12.10 -5.71 -21.14
CA LYS A 76 11.77 -5.78 -22.59
C LYS A 76 12.86 -6.35 -23.52
N LYS A 77 13.84 -7.07 -22.99
CA LYS A 77 14.83 -7.84 -23.75
C LYS A 77 14.32 -9.23 -24.19
N GLY A 78 13.07 -9.62 -23.87
CA GLY A 78 12.51 -10.95 -24.18
C GLY A 78 11.17 -10.95 -24.93
N LYS A 79 10.88 -12.09 -25.60
CA LYS A 79 9.70 -12.41 -26.45
C LYS A 79 8.33 -12.42 -25.72
N GLU A 80 8.19 -11.83 -24.54
CA GLU A 80 6.94 -11.87 -23.79
C GLU A 80 5.89 -10.98 -24.45
N LYS A 81 4.76 -11.59 -24.81
CA LYS A 81 3.61 -10.91 -25.40
C LYS A 81 2.63 -10.56 -24.29
N GLY A 82 2.34 -9.27 -24.11
CA GLY A 82 1.36 -8.82 -23.12
C GLY A 82 1.40 -7.30 -22.91
N PRO A 83 0.41 -6.75 -22.19
CA PRO A 83 0.45 -5.35 -21.80
C PRO A 83 1.56 -5.09 -20.78
N LEU A 84 2.08 -3.86 -20.78
CA LEU A 84 2.93 -3.38 -19.69
C LEU A 84 2.18 -3.47 -18.35
N ARG A 85 2.93 -3.71 -17.28
CA ARG A 85 2.40 -3.68 -15.92
C ARG A 85 1.77 -2.34 -15.60
N ARG A 86 0.71 -2.37 -14.82
CA ARG A 86 0.11 -1.18 -14.21
C ARG A 86 0.85 -0.83 -12.94
N GLU A 87 0.90 0.46 -12.65
CA GLU A 87 1.15 0.94 -11.29
C GLU A 87 -0.20 1.21 -10.62
N LEU A 88 -0.44 0.53 -9.50
CA LEU A 88 -1.72 0.56 -8.79
C LEU A 88 -1.65 1.47 -7.56
N LEU A 89 -0.51 1.56 -6.90
CA LEU A 89 -0.30 2.39 -5.71
C LEU A 89 1.16 2.81 -5.63
N TYR A 90 1.41 4.03 -5.21
CA TYR A 90 2.74 4.53 -4.89
C TYR A 90 2.72 5.15 -3.49
N VAL A 91 3.71 4.85 -2.66
CA VAL A 91 3.85 5.38 -1.30
C VAL A 91 5.20 6.02 -1.17
N ASN A 92 5.24 7.23 -0.62
CA ASN A 92 6.47 7.97 -0.33
C ASN A 92 6.44 8.47 1.12
N PHE A 93 7.38 7.97 1.92
CA PHE A 93 7.63 8.43 3.28
C PHE A 93 8.51 9.68 3.24
N LEU A 94 7.96 10.81 3.67
CA LEU A 94 8.63 12.10 3.63
C LEU A 94 9.65 12.20 4.76
N ASN A 95 10.87 12.64 4.42
CA ASN A 95 11.93 12.78 5.40
C ASN A 95 11.58 13.86 6.44
N SER A 96 11.59 13.46 7.72
CA SER A 96 11.23 14.30 8.87
C SER A 96 12.11 15.54 9.03
N LEU A 97 13.37 15.51 8.55
CA LEU A 97 14.31 16.62 8.66
C LEU A 97 13.85 17.88 7.91
N ARG A 98 13.07 17.75 6.83
CA ARG A 98 12.47 18.91 6.12
C ARG A 98 11.08 19.28 6.64
N ASN A 99 10.31 18.33 7.18
CA ASN A 99 8.86 18.51 7.33
C ASN A 99 8.34 18.71 8.76
N ARG A 100 9.17 18.71 9.81
CA ARG A 100 8.76 18.86 11.23
C ARG A 100 7.63 17.91 11.71
N ASN A 101 7.18 16.97 10.86
CA ASN A 101 6.12 16.00 11.12
C ASN A 101 6.69 14.59 10.88
N PRO A 102 7.21 13.94 11.95
CA PRO A 102 7.69 12.56 11.89
C PRO A 102 6.59 11.61 11.40
N GLY A 103 6.89 10.79 10.39
CA GLY A 103 5.94 9.83 9.83
C GLY A 103 4.99 10.39 8.76
N SER A 104 5.22 11.62 8.29
CA SER A 104 4.49 12.18 7.16
C SER A 104 4.69 11.34 5.89
N MET A 105 3.62 11.02 5.20
CA MET A 105 3.66 10.25 3.95
C MET A 105 2.66 10.76 2.92
N HIS A 106 2.97 10.52 1.65
CA HIS A 106 2.01 10.63 0.55
C HIS A 106 1.74 9.25 -0.04
N VAL A 107 0.48 8.98 -0.31
CA VAL A 107 0.01 7.76 -0.96
C VAL A 107 -0.74 8.15 -2.22
N THR A 108 -0.22 7.76 -3.37
CA THR A 108 -0.74 8.13 -4.68
C THR A 108 -1.36 6.91 -5.35
N ALA A 109 -2.60 7.04 -5.80
CA ALA A 109 -3.32 6.01 -6.55
C ALA A 109 -3.99 6.64 -7.79
N PRO A 110 -4.27 5.87 -8.85
CA PRO A 110 -5.16 6.31 -9.91
C PRO A 110 -6.53 6.71 -9.34
N SER A 111 -7.06 7.86 -9.77
CA SER A 111 -8.36 8.36 -9.31
C SER A 111 -9.49 7.43 -9.72
N THR A 112 -10.48 7.28 -8.85
CA THR A 112 -11.67 6.47 -9.12
C THR A 112 -12.84 7.36 -9.52
N ASN A 113 -13.67 6.90 -10.46
CA ASN A 113 -14.96 7.54 -10.74
C ASN A 113 -16.03 7.08 -9.73
N SER A 114 -17.26 7.58 -9.87
CA SER A 114 -18.40 7.25 -8.99
C SER A 114 -18.77 5.76 -8.97
N LEU A 115 -18.33 4.99 -9.97
CA LEU A 115 -18.53 3.53 -10.05
C LEU A 115 -17.35 2.74 -9.47
N GLY A 116 -16.33 3.43 -8.93
CA GLY A 116 -15.11 2.79 -8.42
C GLY A 116 -14.11 2.38 -9.51
N ASN A 117 -14.36 2.71 -10.77
CA ASN A 117 -13.43 2.40 -11.87
C ASN A 117 -12.27 3.39 -11.87
N ALA A 118 -11.05 2.87 -12.01
CA ALA A 118 -9.83 3.66 -12.08
C ALA A 118 -9.16 3.50 -13.46
N PRO A 119 -8.56 4.57 -14.03
CA PRO A 119 -7.82 4.46 -15.26
C PRO A 119 -6.59 3.57 -15.05
N ALA A 120 -6.17 2.88 -16.12
CA ALA A 120 -4.96 2.08 -16.07
C ALA A 120 -3.73 2.95 -16.34
N VAL A 121 -2.87 3.12 -15.34
CA VAL A 121 -1.57 3.77 -15.49
C VAL A 121 -0.54 2.70 -15.82
N ARG A 122 -0.03 2.69 -17.05
CA ARG A 122 0.98 1.74 -17.56
C ARG A 122 2.22 2.50 -18.02
N PRO A 123 3.18 2.78 -17.12
CA PRO A 123 4.33 3.59 -17.47
C PRO A 123 5.20 2.88 -18.50
N ALA A 124 5.43 3.54 -19.65
CA ALA A 124 6.43 3.10 -20.63
C ALA A 124 7.83 3.63 -20.29
N SER A 125 7.90 4.67 -19.44
CA SER A 125 9.11 5.28 -18.93
C SER A 125 8.88 5.77 -17.50
N ASP A 126 9.96 6.05 -16.76
CA ASP A 126 9.86 6.58 -15.38
C ASP A 126 9.05 7.87 -15.30
N LYS A 127 9.09 8.71 -16.34
CA LYS A 127 8.36 10.00 -16.38
C LYS A 127 6.84 9.81 -16.24
N ASP A 128 6.34 8.65 -16.65
CA ASP A 128 4.92 8.31 -16.64
C ASP A 128 4.50 7.56 -15.35
N SER A 129 5.46 7.24 -14.47
CA SER A 129 5.20 6.56 -13.19
C SER A 129 4.33 7.40 -12.26
N LEU A 130 3.59 6.73 -11.36
CA LEU A 130 2.83 7.39 -10.31
C LEU A 130 3.73 8.28 -9.44
N GLY A 131 4.94 7.79 -9.12
CA GLY A 131 5.89 8.51 -8.29
C GLY A 131 6.37 9.82 -8.94
N GLU A 132 6.80 9.76 -10.20
CA GLU A 132 7.27 10.95 -10.92
C GLU A 132 6.15 11.96 -11.16
N ARG A 133 4.97 11.49 -11.58
CA ARG A 133 3.80 12.37 -11.79
C ARG A 133 3.37 13.03 -10.48
N SER A 134 3.36 12.28 -9.37
CA SER A 134 3.07 12.82 -8.05
C SER A 134 4.08 13.87 -7.60
N ARG A 135 5.38 13.67 -7.85
CA ARG A 135 6.44 14.64 -7.51
C ARG A 135 6.33 15.94 -8.31
N ARG A 136 5.91 15.86 -9.57
CA ARG A 136 5.74 17.01 -10.47
C ARG A 136 4.42 17.75 -10.27
N GLY A 137 3.47 17.16 -9.55
CA GLY A 137 2.11 17.69 -9.43
C GLY A 137 1.24 17.47 -10.66
N ASP A 138 1.63 16.56 -11.56
CA ASP A 138 0.82 16.18 -12.74
C ASP A 138 -0.27 15.17 -12.36
N LEU A 139 -1.30 15.66 -11.66
CA LEU A 139 -2.39 14.84 -11.13
C LEU A 139 -3.60 14.78 -12.05
N ALA A 140 -3.73 15.69 -13.03
CA ALA A 140 -4.96 15.88 -13.81
C ALA A 140 -4.89 15.37 -15.26
N GLY A 141 -3.78 14.78 -15.70
CA GLY A 141 -3.62 14.25 -17.06
C GLY A 141 -4.58 13.10 -17.43
N ALA A 142 -4.38 12.50 -18.60
CA ALA A 142 -5.28 11.47 -19.18
C ALA A 142 -5.58 10.28 -18.25
N ALA A 143 -4.71 9.97 -17.30
CA ALA A 143 -4.98 9.09 -16.19
C ALA A 143 -4.84 9.88 -14.87
N PRO A 144 -5.94 10.48 -14.36
CA PRO A 144 -5.89 11.32 -13.16
C PRO A 144 -5.47 10.53 -11.93
N LEU A 145 -4.78 11.20 -11.00
CA LEU A 145 -4.25 10.63 -9.77
C LEU A 145 -4.86 11.30 -8.54
N THR A 146 -5.07 10.51 -7.49
CA THR A 146 -5.48 10.96 -6.17
C THR A 146 -4.31 10.79 -5.21
N VAL A 147 -4.00 11.84 -4.46
CA VAL A 147 -2.98 11.81 -3.40
C VAL A 147 -3.67 11.83 -2.04
N LEU A 148 -3.32 10.88 -1.19
CA LEU A 148 -3.71 10.82 0.21
C LEU A 148 -2.51 11.13 1.10
N LYS A 149 -2.78 11.57 2.32
CA LYS A 149 -1.76 11.76 3.37
C LYS A 149 -2.25 11.16 4.68
N ASN A 150 -1.31 10.87 5.58
CA ASN A 150 -1.65 10.46 6.93
C ASN A 150 -2.30 11.60 7.69
N ARG A 151 -3.35 11.28 8.45
CA ARG A 151 -4.00 12.21 9.35
C ARG A 151 -3.08 12.49 10.53
N GLU A 152 -2.96 13.76 10.90
CA GLU A 152 -2.17 14.17 12.06
C GLU A 152 -2.99 13.94 13.35
N PRO A 153 -2.35 13.41 14.41
CA PRO A 153 -3.02 13.24 15.69
C PRO A 153 -3.37 14.61 16.30
N LYS A 154 -4.48 14.67 17.03
CA LYS A 154 -4.90 15.88 17.75
C LYS A 154 -4.47 15.80 19.20
N TRP A 155 -4.11 16.93 19.77
CA TRP A 155 -3.83 17.02 21.20
C TRP A 155 -5.09 16.70 22.01
N ASN A 156 -5.00 15.73 22.90
CA ASN A 156 -6.04 15.42 23.87
C ASN A 156 -5.60 15.94 25.26
N PRO A 157 -6.25 16.99 25.81
CA PRO A 157 -5.86 17.57 27.10
C PRO A 157 -6.17 16.67 28.28
N VAL A 158 -7.13 15.74 28.16
CA VAL A 158 -7.51 14.81 29.24
C VAL A 158 -6.42 13.74 29.43
N SER A 159 -5.89 13.20 28.33
CA SER A 159 -4.83 12.20 28.37
C SER A 159 -3.42 12.79 28.24
N ASN A 160 -3.29 14.11 28.04
CA ASN A 160 -2.03 14.83 27.83
C ASN A 160 -1.16 14.24 26.70
N MET A 161 -1.79 13.77 25.61
CA MET A 161 -1.12 13.08 24.51
C MET A 161 -1.77 13.41 23.16
N TYR A 162 -0.99 13.37 22.09
CA TYR A 162 -1.48 13.41 20.72
C TYR A 162 -2.13 12.08 20.34
N GLN A 163 -3.40 12.10 19.94
CA GLN A 163 -4.19 10.90 19.65
C GLN A 163 -4.97 11.04 18.34
N LEU A 164 -5.19 9.89 17.69
CA LEU A 164 -6.18 9.72 16.62
C LEU A 164 -7.32 8.88 17.16
N ASP A 165 -8.55 9.26 16.82
CA ASP A 165 -9.73 8.47 17.15
C ASP A 165 -9.93 7.37 16.12
N PHE A 166 -9.74 6.11 16.53
CA PHE A 166 -9.94 4.93 15.70
C PHE A 166 -11.33 4.31 15.87
N HIS A 167 -12.24 4.92 16.63
CA HIS A 167 -13.61 4.45 16.84
C HIS A 167 -13.68 2.97 17.26
N GLY A 168 -12.79 2.56 18.17
CA GLY A 168 -12.67 1.16 18.64
C GLY A 168 -12.01 0.19 17.66
N ARG A 169 -11.58 0.64 16.47
CA ARG A 169 -10.87 -0.19 15.48
C ARG A 169 -9.39 -0.37 15.80
N ALA A 170 -8.84 0.42 16.71
CA ALA A 170 -7.56 0.18 17.37
C ALA A 170 -7.79 0.13 18.88
N THR A 171 -7.38 -0.96 19.52
CA THR A 171 -7.47 -1.14 20.99
C THR A 171 -6.09 -1.24 21.64
N MET A 172 -5.02 -1.30 20.84
CA MET A 172 -3.63 -1.30 21.31
C MET A 172 -2.82 -0.18 20.66
N ALA A 173 -1.88 0.39 21.40
CA ALA A 173 -0.93 1.36 20.86
C ALA A 173 0.02 0.72 19.83
N SER A 174 0.29 1.42 18.72
CA SER A 174 1.25 1.01 17.71
C SER A 174 1.64 2.19 16.82
N CYS A 175 2.90 2.26 16.38
CA CYS A 175 3.33 3.15 15.30
C CYS A 175 2.67 2.82 13.94
N LYS A 176 2.06 1.63 13.82
CA LYS A 176 1.33 1.16 12.64
C LYS A 176 -0.16 1.54 12.66
N ASN A 177 -0.63 2.21 13.72
CA ASN A 177 -1.98 2.74 13.78
C ASN A 177 -2.05 4.01 12.93
N ILE A 178 -2.67 3.93 11.75
CA ILE A 178 -2.64 4.98 10.74
C ILE A 178 -4.04 5.22 10.20
N GLN A 179 -4.35 6.50 9.93
CA GLN A 179 -5.50 6.92 9.13
C GLN A 179 -5.00 7.72 7.93
N LEU A 180 -5.57 7.48 6.75
CA LEU A 180 -5.33 8.30 5.56
C LEU A 180 -6.60 9.06 5.17
N HIS A 181 -6.40 10.27 4.66
CA HIS A 181 -7.44 11.05 3.99
C HIS A 181 -6.89 11.63 2.68
N VAL A 182 -7.78 11.97 1.75
CA VAL A 182 -7.39 12.66 0.51
C VAL A 182 -6.79 14.03 0.86
N LYS A 183 -5.62 14.34 0.31
CA LYS A 183 -4.74 15.45 0.73
C LYS A 183 -5.45 16.80 0.74
N ASP A 184 -6.27 17.05 -0.28
CA ASP A 184 -6.97 18.31 -0.53
C ASP A 184 -8.49 18.21 -0.24
N ALA A 185 -8.89 17.25 0.59
CA ALA A 185 -10.27 17.05 1.04
C ALA A 185 -10.39 17.14 2.57
N ASP A 186 -11.60 16.96 3.11
CA ASP A 186 -11.85 16.94 4.55
C ASP A 186 -10.97 15.89 5.27
N PRO A 187 -10.11 16.30 6.22
CA PRO A 187 -9.28 15.38 7.01
C PRO A 187 -10.06 14.36 7.86
N ASN A 188 -11.34 14.60 8.12
CA ASN A 188 -12.21 13.66 8.84
C ASN A 188 -12.83 12.62 7.91
N ALA A 189 -12.79 12.82 6.58
CA ALA A 189 -13.25 11.86 5.60
C ALA A 189 -12.21 10.75 5.37
N VAL A 190 -11.94 9.96 6.41
CA VAL A 190 -10.93 8.87 6.39
C VAL A 190 -11.22 7.88 5.27
N SER A 191 -10.24 7.67 4.38
CA SER A 191 -10.31 6.74 3.25
C SER A 191 -9.67 5.38 3.55
N PHE A 192 -8.76 5.33 4.51
CA PHE A 192 -8.10 4.11 4.97
C PHE A 192 -7.81 4.22 6.47
N LEU A 193 -8.02 3.14 7.21
CA LEU A 193 -7.68 3.01 8.62
C LEU A 193 -7.01 1.66 8.85
N MET A 194 -5.88 1.67 9.55
CA MET A 194 -5.26 0.48 10.10
C MET A 194 -5.10 0.64 11.61
N GLY A 195 -5.55 -0.34 12.39
CA GLY A 195 -5.57 -0.27 13.85
C GLY A 195 -5.21 -1.60 14.50
N LYS A 196 -4.24 -1.58 15.42
CA LYS A 196 -3.81 -2.77 16.17
C LYS A 196 -4.88 -3.19 17.18
N VAL A 197 -5.21 -4.49 17.17
CA VAL A 197 -6.16 -5.09 18.12
C VAL A 197 -5.58 -6.21 18.96
N GLU A 198 -4.59 -6.94 18.43
CA GLU A 198 -3.82 -7.97 19.14
C GLU A 198 -2.36 -7.90 18.66
N GLU A 199 -1.46 -8.69 19.23
CA GLU A 199 -0.01 -8.63 18.95
C GLU A 199 0.31 -8.67 17.44
N ASN A 200 -0.31 -9.60 16.72
CA ASN A 200 -0.12 -9.84 15.29
C ASN A 200 -1.41 -9.65 14.48
N LYS A 201 -2.35 -8.84 14.97
CA LYS A 201 -3.68 -8.65 14.35
C LYS A 201 -4.06 -7.18 14.29
N PHE A 202 -4.50 -6.78 13.11
CA PHE A 202 -4.87 -5.41 12.79
C PHE A 202 -6.20 -5.40 12.05
N ASN A 203 -7.05 -4.45 12.42
CA ASN A 203 -8.19 -4.08 11.58
C ASN A 203 -7.70 -3.22 10.42
N VAL A 204 -8.24 -3.47 9.23
CA VAL A 204 -8.04 -2.62 8.06
C VAL A 204 -9.41 -2.25 7.50
N ASP A 205 -9.73 -0.96 7.53
CA ASP A 205 -10.92 -0.40 6.90
C ASP A 205 -10.51 0.48 5.74
N PHE A 206 -11.24 0.41 4.63
CA PHE A 206 -10.94 1.23 3.47
C PHE A 206 -12.22 1.57 2.70
N LYS A 207 -12.15 2.66 1.96
CA LYS A 207 -13.15 3.09 0.97
C LYS A 207 -12.42 3.68 -0.23
N GLY A 208 -13.17 4.18 -1.21
CA GLY A 208 -12.61 4.91 -2.35
C GLY A 208 -11.56 5.95 -1.90
N PRO A 209 -10.40 6.02 -2.59
CA PRO A 209 -10.09 5.40 -3.88
C PRO A 209 -9.46 3.99 -3.80
N PHE A 210 -9.38 3.37 -2.62
CA PHE A 210 -8.74 2.06 -2.48
C PHE A 210 -9.63 0.91 -2.96
N SER A 211 -9.04 0.03 -3.75
CA SER A 211 -9.46 -1.36 -3.89
C SER A 211 -8.90 -2.21 -2.74
N CYS A 212 -9.44 -3.41 -2.57
CA CYS A 212 -9.01 -4.32 -1.51
C CYS A 212 -7.51 -4.68 -1.61
N VAL A 213 -6.99 -4.92 -2.82
CA VAL A 213 -5.56 -5.22 -3.03
C VAL A 213 -4.66 -4.02 -2.72
N GLN A 214 -5.09 -2.80 -3.04
CA GLN A 214 -4.34 -1.57 -2.69
C GLN A 214 -4.32 -1.36 -1.17
N ALA A 215 -5.45 -1.61 -0.49
CA ALA A 215 -5.54 -1.51 0.97
C ALA A 215 -4.64 -2.54 1.66
N PHE A 216 -4.63 -3.79 1.18
CA PHE A 216 -3.74 -4.82 1.68
C PHE A 216 -2.27 -4.46 1.43
N ALA A 217 -1.92 -4.04 0.22
CA ALA A 217 -0.57 -3.60 -0.12
C ALA A 217 -0.10 -2.44 0.77
N PHE A 218 -0.95 -1.44 1.01
CA PHE A 218 -0.61 -0.33 1.88
C PHE A 218 -0.36 -0.80 3.33
N ALA A 219 -1.15 -1.72 3.86
CA ALA A 219 -0.91 -2.32 5.17
C ALA A 219 0.46 -3.03 5.23
N LEU A 220 0.85 -3.78 4.19
CA LEU A 220 2.19 -4.40 4.11
C LEU A 220 3.31 -3.36 4.15
N ILE A 221 3.14 -2.25 3.43
CA ILE A 221 4.12 -1.16 3.36
C ILE A 221 4.27 -0.49 4.73
N VAL A 222 3.16 -0.27 5.45
CA VAL A 222 3.18 0.22 6.83
C VAL A 222 3.95 -0.73 7.75
N PHE A 223 3.73 -2.04 7.64
CA PHE A 223 4.50 -3.02 8.39
C PHE A 223 5.99 -2.91 8.10
N ASP A 224 6.35 -2.91 6.82
CA ASP A 224 7.73 -2.91 6.35
C ASP A 224 8.52 -1.68 6.82
N ASN A 225 7.97 -0.48 6.59
CA ASN A 225 8.62 0.77 6.96
C ASN A 225 8.75 0.92 8.49
N SER A 226 7.79 0.38 9.24
CA SER A 226 7.81 0.42 10.70
C SER A 226 8.70 -0.65 11.34
N SER A 227 9.22 -1.62 10.57
CA SER A 227 10.10 -2.67 11.08
C SER A 227 11.55 -2.22 11.26
N GLY A 228 11.93 -1.04 10.75
CA GLY A 228 13.25 -0.42 10.99
C GLY A 228 13.30 0.56 12.17
N ALA A 229 12.20 0.69 12.92
CA ALA A 229 12.06 1.62 14.04
C ALA A 229 12.02 0.86 15.38
N PHE A 230 13.07 0.09 15.67
CA PHE A 230 13.43 -0.39 17.01
C PHE A 230 14.94 -0.52 17.09
#